data_AF-A0A9P4DQX4-F1
#
_entry.id   AF-A0A9P4DQX4-F1
#
_cell.length_a   1.000
_cell.length_b   1.000
_cell.length_c   1.000
_cell.angle_alpha   90.00
_cell.angle_beta   90.00
_cell.angle_gamma   90.00
#
_symmetry.space_group_name_H-M   'P 1'
#
loop_
_entity.id
_entity.type
_entity.pdbx_description
1 polymer ?
#
loop_
_entity_poly.entity_id
_entity_poly.type
_entity_poly.pdbx_seq_one_letter_code
_entity_poly.pdbx_strand_id
1 'polypeptide(L)'
;MVRRLVHSPWSCEVYGTTFVSGKDTHKEIMTELLGFRGKQEKRKPFFLSGRGKDWTPDFRIGNIAMDSAPDTRPQRIAAIDALRGFDMFFLTGGLALVVAGINLFYEKSPAWLLKHAAHVQWEGFAAWDLVMPLFLFIVGTAMPFSFGRRIGSEPVWKIYFKVIKRVVVLFLLGMVVQGNLLSFEPDKMSLYCNTLQAIASGYLIAAICLLNLSIRWQVAATAILLAAYWLVMKFVPFSDPAVGSCAAGVLEPDRNVALLVDKYLMGPWQDGTNYAWILGQFGFGAMTMLGLLGGQMLKQIQGHGKKLLCLAAAGLACLALGYFWSLDFPMIKKLFTSSMVLWAAGWCYLFLALFYVLTDVLRLNWLTFFFSVIGSNAIFVYMWTEVCPPTRNFSRVLFTGFSECFGDGRQFVFYLCNYALIWGVLYYLYKNRTFIKV
;
A
#
# COMPACT_ATOMS: atom_id res chain seq x y z
N MET A 1 -14.76 -26.15 13.28
CA MET A 1 -14.60 -24.84 13.92
C MET A 1 -13.15 -24.39 13.77
N VAL A 2 -12.79 -23.81 12.62
CA VAL A 2 -11.39 -23.48 12.29
C VAL A 2 -11.20 -21.96 12.43
N ARG A 3 -10.42 -21.53 13.42
CA ARG A 3 -9.98 -20.13 13.53
C ARG A 3 -9.00 -19.84 12.39
N ARG A 4 -9.43 -19.12 11.35
CA ARG A 4 -8.50 -18.44 10.44
C ARG A 4 -7.94 -17.23 11.16
N LEU A 5 -6.80 -17.39 11.82
CA LEU A 5 -5.95 -16.25 12.12
C LEU A 5 -5.49 -15.64 10.79
N VAL A 6 -5.52 -14.31 10.69
CA VAL A 6 -4.96 -13.58 9.55
C VAL A 6 -3.44 -13.66 9.65
N HIS A 7 -2.89 -14.78 9.19
CA HIS A 7 -1.46 -14.97 9.09
C HIS A 7 -0.90 -14.09 7.97
N SER A 8 0.06 -13.24 8.33
CA SER A 8 1.06 -12.81 7.35
C SER A 8 1.63 -14.07 6.68
N PRO A 9 1.86 -14.10 5.36
CA PRO A 9 2.46 -15.25 4.70
C PRO A 9 3.86 -15.63 5.24
N TRP A 10 4.43 -14.79 6.10
CA TRP A 10 5.75 -14.90 6.73
C TRP A 10 5.72 -14.99 8.27
N SER A 11 4.55 -15.13 8.93
CA SER A 11 4.53 -15.32 10.38
C SER A 11 5.14 -16.69 10.75
N CYS A 12 6.24 -16.69 11.50
CA CYS A 12 6.91 -17.92 11.93
C CYS A 12 6.05 -18.75 12.90
N GLU A 13 5.37 -19.77 12.38
CA GLU A 13 4.90 -20.90 13.18
C GLU A 13 5.92 -22.03 13.11
N VAL A 14 6.54 -22.34 14.26
CA VAL A 14 7.42 -23.50 14.43
C VAL A 14 6.54 -24.72 14.66
N TYR A 15 6.09 -25.38 13.59
CA TYR A 15 5.44 -26.69 13.70
C TYR A 15 6.48 -27.81 13.64
N GLY A 16 6.50 -28.63 14.69
CA GLY A 16 7.38 -29.78 14.82
C GLY A 16 7.16 -30.83 13.73
N THR A 17 8.24 -31.45 13.30
CA THR A 17 8.26 -32.53 12.33
C THR A 17 7.66 -33.82 12.89
N THR A 18 6.66 -34.37 12.21
CA THR A 18 6.37 -35.82 12.25
C THR A 18 6.50 -36.39 10.85
N PHE A 19 7.54 -37.21 10.65
CA PHE A 19 7.76 -37.98 9.44
C PHE A 19 6.63 -38.99 9.20
N VAL A 20 6.25 -39.18 7.94
CA VAL A 20 5.69 -40.46 7.45
C VAL A 20 6.52 -40.87 6.24
N SER A 21 7.05 -42.09 6.31
CA SER A 21 7.90 -42.68 5.27
C SER A 21 7.08 -43.18 4.10
N GLY A 22 7.55 -42.93 2.87
CA GLY A 22 7.04 -43.52 1.63
C GLY A 22 8.18 -43.64 0.63
N LYS A 23 8.58 -44.86 0.30
CA LYS A 23 9.64 -45.17 -0.67
C LYS A 23 9.06 -45.33 -2.08
N ASP A 24 9.96 -45.22 -3.06
CA ASP A 24 9.82 -45.65 -4.46
C ASP A 24 8.83 -44.80 -5.29
N THR A 25 9.07 -44.45 -6.56
CA THR A 25 9.92 -45.07 -7.60
C THR A 25 10.76 -44.07 -8.43
N HIS A 26 11.73 -44.62 -9.16
CA HIS A 26 12.71 -43.95 -10.02
C HIS A 26 12.25 -43.78 -11.48
N LYS A 27 12.83 -42.78 -12.19
CA LYS A 27 13.02 -42.73 -13.67
C LYS A 27 11.70 -42.64 -14.49
N GLU A 28 11.57 -42.00 -15.65
CA GLU A 28 12.45 -41.39 -16.64
C GLU A 28 11.53 -40.44 -17.50
N ILE A 29 11.91 -39.56 -18.44
CA ILE A 29 13.09 -39.32 -19.30
C ILE A 29 13.36 -37.79 -19.36
N MET A 30 14.60 -37.40 -19.63
CA MET A 30 14.96 -36.15 -20.36
C MET A 30 15.72 -36.58 -21.61
N THR A 31 15.26 -36.20 -22.80
CA THR A 31 16.05 -35.95 -24.04
C THR A 31 15.10 -35.92 -25.24
N GLU A 32 14.75 -34.71 -25.71
CA GLU A 32 14.70 -34.48 -27.16
C GLU A 32 15.15 -33.04 -27.41
N LEU A 33 16.33 -32.92 -28.01
CA LEU A 33 17.04 -31.67 -28.25
C LEU A 33 17.11 -31.44 -29.76
N LEU A 34 17.04 -30.17 -30.15
CA LEU A 34 17.53 -29.63 -31.43
C LEU A 34 16.75 -29.98 -32.70
N GLY A 35 15.82 -29.08 -33.06
CA GLY A 35 15.27 -29.02 -34.40
C GLY A 35 14.50 -27.73 -34.68
N PHE A 36 15.19 -26.63 -34.99
CA PHE A 36 14.91 -25.70 -36.11
C PHE A 36 15.70 -24.39 -35.98
N ARG A 37 16.32 -23.96 -37.10
CA ARG A 37 17.21 -22.80 -37.22
C ARG A 37 16.67 -21.91 -38.35
N GLY A 38 16.28 -20.65 -38.09
CA GLY A 38 15.64 -19.84 -39.13
C GLY A 38 15.49 -18.34 -38.86
N LYS A 39 16.40 -17.55 -39.46
CA LYS A 39 16.28 -16.12 -39.86
C LYS A 39 15.86 -15.05 -38.83
N GLN A 40 16.83 -14.18 -38.50
CA GLN A 40 16.55 -12.78 -38.17
C GLN A 40 16.12 -12.00 -39.42
N GLU A 41 15.22 -11.02 -39.27
CA GLU A 41 15.09 -9.93 -40.23
C GLU A 41 14.92 -8.58 -39.50
N LYS A 42 15.63 -7.55 -39.97
CA LYS A 42 15.66 -6.20 -39.38
C LYS A 42 14.60 -5.33 -40.05
N ARG A 43 13.81 -4.57 -39.28
CA ARG A 43 13.05 -3.41 -39.80
C ARG A 43 13.42 -2.13 -39.04
N LYS A 44 13.80 -1.09 -39.79
CA LYS A 44 14.00 0.27 -39.29
C LYS A 44 12.65 1.02 -39.29
N PRO A 45 12.44 2.00 -38.39
CA PRO A 45 11.27 2.86 -38.45
C PRO A 45 11.42 3.95 -39.52
N PHE A 46 10.30 4.33 -40.13
CA PHE A 46 10.15 5.42 -41.09
C PHE A 46 8.90 6.21 -40.69
N PHE A 47 8.99 7.53 -40.49
CA PHE A 47 8.01 8.53 -40.94
C PHE A 47 8.48 9.97 -40.64
N LEU A 48 7.87 10.92 -41.34
CA LEU A 48 8.39 12.26 -41.64
C LEU A 48 7.90 13.37 -40.68
N SER A 49 8.62 14.49 -40.69
CA SER A 49 8.21 15.75 -40.05
C SER A 49 7.07 16.45 -40.79
N GLY A 50 6.10 16.99 -40.06
CA GLY A 50 5.13 17.96 -40.57
C GLY A 50 5.05 19.20 -39.67
N ARG A 51 5.30 20.39 -40.24
CA ARG A 51 5.09 21.68 -39.55
C ARG A 51 3.63 22.09 -39.69
N GLY A 52 2.95 22.34 -38.56
CA GLY A 52 1.61 22.95 -38.48
C GLY A 52 1.67 24.19 -37.59
N LYS A 53 0.95 25.25 -37.96
CA LYS A 53 1.01 26.56 -37.29
C LYS A 53 0.14 26.57 -36.03
N ASP A 54 0.64 27.16 -34.95
CA ASP A 54 -0.13 27.40 -33.73
C ASP A 54 -1.19 28.48 -33.94
N TRP A 55 -2.39 28.23 -33.42
CA TRP A 55 -3.49 29.19 -33.32
C TRP A 55 -4.03 29.10 -31.88
N THR A 56 -3.93 30.18 -31.10
CA THR A 56 -4.40 30.22 -29.71
C THR A 56 -5.38 31.38 -29.53
N PRO A 57 -6.66 31.10 -29.24
CA PRO A 57 -7.59 32.09 -28.70
C PRO A 57 -7.37 32.21 -27.19
N ASP A 58 -7.07 33.42 -26.71
CA ASP A 58 -6.81 33.72 -25.30
C ASP A 58 -8.14 33.65 -24.50
N PHE A 59 -8.29 32.66 -23.62
CA PHE A 59 -9.51 32.48 -22.81
C PHE A 59 -9.18 32.41 -21.31
N ARG A 60 -9.44 33.50 -20.60
CA ARG A 60 -9.05 33.69 -19.20
C ARG A 60 -10.15 33.21 -18.23
N ILE A 61 -9.82 32.25 -17.36
CA ILE A 61 -10.61 31.94 -16.15
C ILE A 61 -9.65 31.78 -14.96
N GLY A 62 -9.66 32.77 -14.06
CA GLY A 62 -8.95 32.74 -12.77
C GLY A 62 -7.45 33.05 -12.84
N ASN A 63 -6.92 33.65 -11.77
CA ASN A 63 -5.52 34.09 -11.66
C ASN A 63 -4.55 32.90 -11.49
N ILE A 64 -4.26 32.20 -12.58
CA ILE A 64 -3.12 31.27 -12.68
C ILE A 64 -2.36 31.59 -13.96
N ALA A 65 -1.27 32.35 -13.85
CA ALA A 65 -0.29 32.43 -14.93
C ALA A 65 0.40 31.07 -15.08
N MET A 66 0.23 30.42 -16.23
CA MET A 66 0.93 29.19 -16.57
C MET A 66 2.01 29.50 -17.62
N ASP A 67 3.28 29.46 -17.20
CA ASP A 67 4.38 29.32 -18.15
C ASP A 67 4.28 27.98 -18.88
N SER A 68 4.39 28.02 -20.20
CA SER A 68 4.37 26.87 -21.10
C SER A 68 5.71 26.12 -21.07
N ALA A 69 5.91 25.27 -20.06
CA ALA A 69 7.12 24.44 -19.93
C ALA A 69 7.17 23.25 -20.92
N PRO A 70 8.33 22.94 -21.53
CA PRO A 70 8.47 21.93 -22.60
C PRO A 70 8.71 20.47 -22.15
N ASP A 71 8.57 19.55 -23.12
CA ASP A 71 8.74 18.06 -23.12
C ASP A 71 7.86 17.27 -22.11
N THR A 72 6.71 16.81 -22.59
CA THR A 72 5.65 16.13 -21.84
C THR A 72 5.94 14.66 -21.49
N ARG A 73 7.07 14.37 -20.85
CA ARG A 73 7.31 13.06 -20.22
C ARG A 73 6.71 13.03 -18.81
N PRO A 74 6.17 11.89 -18.34
CA PRO A 74 5.71 11.76 -16.96
C PRO A 74 6.88 11.94 -15.98
N GLN A 75 7.03 13.14 -15.40
CA GLN A 75 8.00 13.39 -14.35
C GLN A 75 7.58 12.59 -13.10
N ARG A 76 8.15 11.39 -12.97
CA ARG A 76 8.04 10.56 -11.77
C ARG A 76 8.87 11.21 -10.67
N ILE A 77 8.30 11.29 -9.47
CA ILE A 77 9.04 11.75 -8.30
C ILE A 77 9.71 10.53 -7.68
N ALA A 78 11.04 10.50 -7.76
CA ALA A 78 11.85 9.43 -7.23
C ALA A 78 11.54 9.18 -5.74
N ALA A 79 11.31 10.22 -4.93
CA ALA A 79 10.93 10.09 -3.53
C ALA A 79 9.66 9.23 -3.33
N ILE A 80 8.64 9.40 -4.18
CA ILE A 80 7.34 8.70 -4.05
C ILE A 80 7.48 7.24 -4.50
N ASP A 81 8.17 6.98 -5.62
CA ASP A 81 8.38 5.61 -6.11
C ASP A 81 9.37 4.84 -5.21
N ALA A 82 10.38 5.49 -4.63
CA ALA A 82 11.30 4.89 -3.66
C ALA A 82 10.62 4.62 -2.31
N LEU A 83 9.83 5.56 -1.77
CA LEU A 83 9.07 5.33 -0.53
C LEU A 83 8.06 4.19 -0.68
N ARG A 84 7.38 4.08 -1.84
CA ARG A 84 6.52 2.92 -2.15
C ARG A 84 7.30 1.61 -2.28
N GLY A 85 8.52 1.68 -2.80
CA GLY A 85 9.42 0.54 -2.91
C GLY A 85 9.92 0.04 -1.56
N PHE A 86 10.17 0.95 -0.62
CA PHE A 86 10.52 0.65 0.77
C PHE A 86 9.36 -0.06 1.49
N ASP A 87 8.15 0.45 1.35
CA ASP A 87 6.93 -0.16 1.91
C ASP A 87 6.71 -1.59 1.35
N MET A 88 6.79 -1.72 0.01
CA MET A 88 6.72 -3.02 -0.66
C MET A 88 7.89 -3.95 -0.31
N PHE A 89 9.09 -3.45 0.00
CA PHE A 89 10.21 -4.29 0.44
C PHE A 89 9.86 -5.06 1.71
N PHE A 90 9.31 -4.39 2.72
CA PHE A 90 8.92 -5.06 3.97
C PHE A 90 7.75 -6.04 3.77
N LEU A 91 6.70 -5.61 3.05
CA LEU A 91 5.53 -6.44 2.78
C LEU A 91 5.86 -7.74 2.03
N THR A 92 6.80 -7.69 1.09
CA THR A 92 7.16 -8.83 0.21
C THR A 92 8.14 -9.83 0.84
N GLY A 93 8.48 -9.67 2.13
CA GLY A 93 9.36 -10.57 2.89
C GLY A 93 10.71 -9.96 3.29
N GLY A 94 10.97 -8.69 2.98
CA GLY A 94 12.21 -8.01 3.38
C GLY A 94 12.41 -7.93 4.90
N LEU A 95 11.32 -7.89 5.68
CA LEU A 95 11.39 -8.01 7.15
C LEU A 95 11.94 -9.39 7.59
N ALA A 96 11.43 -10.47 6.99
CA ALA A 96 11.88 -11.83 7.31
C ALA A 96 13.36 -12.03 6.92
N LEU A 97 13.79 -11.44 5.80
CA LEU A 97 15.21 -11.41 5.41
C LEU A 97 16.08 -10.69 6.45
N VAL A 98 15.66 -9.52 6.95
CA VAL A 98 16.40 -8.76 7.97
C VAL A 98 16.46 -9.52 9.31
N VAL A 99 15.34 -10.07 9.77
CA VAL A 99 15.27 -10.87 11.02
C VAL A 99 16.14 -12.12 10.92
N ALA A 100 16.05 -12.87 9.82
CA ALA A 100 16.90 -14.04 9.59
C ALA A 100 18.39 -13.68 9.51
N GLY A 101 18.74 -12.53 8.91
CA GLY A 101 20.11 -12.03 8.84
C GLY A 101 20.67 -11.63 10.21
N ILE A 102 19.85 -11.04 11.08
CA ILE A 102 20.24 -10.73 12.47
C ILE A 102 20.44 -12.02 13.28
N ASN A 103 19.57 -13.02 13.08
CA ASN A 103 19.66 -14.31 13.75
C ASN A 103 20.89 -15.15 13.35
N LEU A 104 21.65 -14.76 12.31
CA LEU A 104 22.97 -15.36 12.00
C LEU A 104 24.05 -14.97 13.03
N PHE A 105 23.90 -13.80 13.66
CA PHE A 105 24.90 -13.21 14.56
C PHE A 105 24.44 -13.19 16.02
N TYR A 106 23.15 -13.40 16.27
CA TYR A 106 22.53 -13.38 17.61
C TYR A 106 21.55 -14.55 17.75
N GLU A 107 21.64 -15.33 18.82
CA GLU A 107 20.72 -16.46 19.08
C GLU A 107 19.24 -16.03 19.12
N LYS A 108 18.96 -14.78 19.51
CA LYS A 108 17.62 -14.20 19.56
C LYS A 108 17.64 -12.76 19.06
N SER A 109 16.76 -12.46 18.11
CA SER A 109 16.48 -11.09 17.68
C SER A 109 16.07 -10.20 18.87
N PRO A 110 16.50 -8.92 18.90
CA PRO A 110 16.13 -7.99 19.98
C PRO A 110 14.62 -7.86 20.19
N ALA A 111 14.18 -7.77 21.44
CA ALA A 111 12.76 -7.72 21.79
C ALA A 111 12.01 -6.53 21.14
N TRP A 112 12.69 -5.39 20.96
CA TRP A 112 12.12 -4.24 20.24
C TRP A 112 11.86 -4.55 18.76
N LEU A 113 12.75 -5.29 18.10
CA LEU A 113 12.58 -5.68 16.70
C LEU A 113 11.38 -6.62 16.56
N LEU A 114 11.29 -7.62 17.43
CA LEU A 114 10.16 -8.56 17.46
C LEU A 114 8.82 -7.86 17.72
N LYS A 115 8.78 -6.88 18.64
CA LYS A 115 7.58 -6.05 18.87
C LYS A 115 7.16 -5.28 17.62
N HIS A 116 8.10 -4.71 16.88
CA HIS A 116 7.81 -3.91 15.68
C HIS A 116 7.64 -4.75 14.40
N ALA A 117 7.97 -6.04 14.44
CA ALA A 117 7.83 -7.02 13.35
C ALA A 117 6.45 -7.69 13.26
N ALA A 118 5.59 -7.51 14.26
CA ALA A 118 4.24 -8.06 14.31
C ALA A 118 3.18 -6.96 14.45
N HIS A 119 1.92 -7.29 14.15
CA HIS A 119 0.79 -6.40 14.45
C HIS A 119 0.51 -6.36 15.96
N VAL A 120 0.12 -5.20 16.47
CA VAL A 120 -0.42 -5.10 17.83
C VAL A 120 -1.80 -5.77 17.88
N GLN A 121 -2.11 -6.45 18.99
CA GLN A 121 -3.33 -7.26 19.10
C GLN A 121 -4.62 -6.44 19.07
N TRP A 122 -4.63 -5.28 19.73
CA TRP A 122 -5.76 -4.36 19.74
C TRP A 122 -5.32 -2.89 19.83
N GLU A 123 -4.91 -2.47 21.02
CA GLU A 123 -4.47 -1.10 21.32
C GLU A 123 -2.96 -0.95 21.26
N GLY A 124 -2.49 0.07 20.55
CA GLY A 124 -1.09 0.43 20.36
C GLY A 124 -0.70 0.55 18.89
N PHE A 125 0.60 0.71 18.63
CA PHE A 125 1.14 0.87 17.28
C PHE A 125 2.52 0.20 17.14
N ALA A 126 2.65 -0.75 16.22
CA ALA A 126 3.91 -1.34 15.79
C ALA A 126 4.38 -0.75 14.45
N ALA A 127 5.64 -0.97 14.05
CA ALA A 127 6.13 -0.47 12.75
C ALA A 127 5.41 -1.18 11.58
N TRP A 128 5.13 -2.47 11.76
CA TRP A 128 4.34 -3.27 10.81
C TRP A 128 2.88 -2.79 10.63
N ASP A 129 2.34 -1.98 11.56
CA ASP A 129 1.02 -1.37 11.42
C ASP A 129 1.01 -0.16 10.46
N LEU A 130 2.17 0.42 10.15
CA LEU A 130 2.33 1.58 9.28
C LEU A 130 2.13 1.27 7.79
N VAL A 131 2.31 0.02 7.36
CA VAL A 131 2.31 -0.41 5.94
C VAL A 131 1.03 0.00 5.20
N MET A 132 -0.15 -0.35 5.73
CA MET A 132 -1.42 0.02 5.10
C MET A 132 -1.68 1.54 5.06
N PRO A 133 -1.51 2.29 6.18
CA PRO A 133 -1.54 3.75 6.15
C PRO A 133 -0.57 4.37 5.14
N LEU A 134 0.65 3.85 5.03
CA LEU A 134 1.69 4.38 4.15
C LEU A 134 1.29 4.24 2.67
N PHE A 135 0.69 3.13 2.25
CA PHE A 135 0.12 3.01 0.90
C PHE A 135 -1.02 4.02 0.62
N LEU A 136 -1.95 4.21 1.55
CA LEU A 136 -3.03 5.22 1.45
C LEU A 136 -2.44 6.62 1.25
N PHE A 137 -1.47 6.98 2.10
CA PHE A 137 -0.77 8.27 2.05
C PHE A 137 0.01 8.47 0.74
N ILE A 138 0.77 7.47 0.29
CA ILE A 138 1.53 7.51 -0.98
C ILE A 138 0.60 7.70 -2.19
N VAL A 139 -0.56 7.04 -2.18
CA VAL A 139 -1.58 7.18 -3.23
C VAL A 139 -2.14 8.59 -3.28
N GLY A 140 -2.41 9.21 -2.12
CA GLY A 140 -2.75 10.63 -2.01
C GLY A 140 -1.63 11.55 -2.53
N THR A 141 -0.39 11.33 -2.06
CA THR A 141 0.80 12.13 -2.43
C THR A 141 1.04 12.16 -3.94
N ALA A 142 0.68 11.09 -4.66
CA ALA A 142 0.78 11.02 -6.12
C ALA A 142 -0.36 11.73 -6.89
N MET A 143 -1.46 12.14 -6.25
CA MET A 143 -2.60 12.78 -6.93
C MET A 143 -2.25 14.14 -7.57
N PRO A 144 -1.58 15.11 -6.90
CA PRO A 144 -1.37 16.45 -7.47
C PRO A 144 -0.51 16.46 -8.76
N PHE A 145 0.30 15.42 -8.93
CA PHE A 145 1.16 15.20 -10.09
C PHE A 145 0.49 14.39 -11.21
N SER A 146 -0.57 13.64 -10.92
CA SER A 146 -1.35 12.89 -11.91
C SER A 146 -2.57 13.66 -12.41
N PHE A 147 -3.28 14.36 -11.53
CA PHE A 147 -4.41 15.23 -11.85
C PHE A 147 -3.99 16.58 -12.44
N GLY A 148 -2.90 17.16 -11.94
CA GLY A 148 -2.40 18.47 -12.39
C GLY A 148 -1.87 18.52 -13.82
N ARG A 149 -1.92 17.40 -14.57
CA ARG A 149 -1.67 17.32 -16.02
C ARG A 149 -2.94 17.17 -16.86
N ARG A 150 -4.12 17.19 -16.21
CA ARG A 150 -5.43 16.91 -16.81
C ARG A 150 -6.47 17.97 -16.46
N ILE A 151 -6.41 18.51 -15.24
CA ILE A 151 -7.13 19.72 -14.85
C ILE A 151 -6.68 20.84 -15.80
N GLY A 152 -7.60 21.35 -16.61
CA GLY A 152 -7.34 22.34 -17.68
C GLY A 152 -7.19 21.76 -19.09
N SER A 153 -6.88 20.47 -19.25
CA SER A 153 -6.67 19.83 -20.57
C SER A 153 -7.72 18.77 -20.95
N GLU A 154 -8.41 18.20 -19.97
CA GLU A 154 -9.49 17.23 -20.19
C GLU A 154 -10.80 17.73 -19.53
N PRO A 155 -11.98 17.48 -20.13
CA PRO A 155 -13.25 17.77 -19.48
C PRO A 155 -13.41 16.92 -18.22
N VAL A 156 -13.94 17.52 -17.15
CA VAL A 156 -13.98 16.96 -15.78
C VAL A 156 -14.60 15.55 -15.72
N TRP A 157 -15.62 15.27 -16.54
CA TRP A 157 -16.25 13.95 -16.58
C TRP A 157 -15.28 12.82 -17.00
N LYS A 158 -14.32 13.09 -17.90
CA LYS A 158 -13.29 12.10 -18.30
C LYS A 158 -12.32 11.82 -17.17
N ILE A 159 -12.10 12.79 -16.28
CA ILE A 159 -11.29 12.61 -15.07
C ILE A 159 -12.05 11.71 -14.09
N TYR A 160 -13.33 11.98 -13.82
CA TYR A 160 -14.18 11.12 -12.98
C TYR A 160 -14.30 9.70 -13.53
N PHE A 161 -14.50 9.51 -14.84
CA PHE A 161 -14.56 8.16 -15.43
C PHE A 161 -13.26 7.35 -15.19
N LYS A 162 -12.09 8.00 -15.27
CA LYS A 162 -10.80 7.37 -14.94
C LYS A 162 -10.67 7.07 -13.44
N VAL A 163 -11.21 7.93 -12.56
CA VAL A 163 -11.28 7.66 -11.11
C VAL A 163 -12.16 6.43 -10.84
N ILE A 164 -13.38 6.40 -11.38
CA ILE A 164 -14.32 5.28 -11.21
C ILE A 164 -13.72 3.98 -11.75
N LYS A 165 -13.14 3.99 -12.96
CA LYS A 165 -12.44 2.81 -13.50
C LYS A 165 -11.36 2.30 -12.56
N ARG A 166 -10.53 3.20 -12.00
CA ARG A 166 -9.47 2.82 -11.06
C ARG A 166 -10.03 2.23 -9.77
N VAL A 167 -11.09 2.84 -9.21
CA VAL A 167 -11.78 2.34 -8.01
C VAL A 167 -12.35 0.94 -8.25
N VAL A 168 -13.09 0.73 -9.36
CA VAL A 168 -13.69 -0.56 -9.72
C VAL A 168 -12.61 -1.64 -9.88
N VAL A 169 -11.53 -1.38 -10.62
CA VAL A 169 -10.48 -2.39 -10.82
C VAL A 169 -9.73 -2.70 -9.51
N LEU A 170 -9.47 -1.72 -8.65
CA LEU A 170 -8.90 -2.00 -7.31
C LEU A 170 -9.87 -2.80 -6.44
N PHE A 171 -11.19 -2.55 -6.54
CA PHE A 171 -12.22 -3.33 -5.85
C PHE A 171 -12.23 -4.79 -6.31
N LEU A 172 -12.21 -5.02 -7.63
CA LEU A 172 -12.16 -6.35 -8.24
C LEU A 172 -10.89 -7.11 -7.83
N LEU A 173 -9.72 -6.46 -7.88
CA LEU A 173 -8.46 -7.05 -7.43
C LEU A 173 -8.50 -7.40 -5.93
N GLY A 174 -9.12 -6.56 -5.10
CA GLY A 174 -9.33 -6.84 -3.68
C GLY A 174 -10.18 -8.09 -3.43
N MET A 175 -11.25 -8.29 -4.20
CA MET A 175 -12.08 -9.50 -4.12
C MET A 175 -11.36 -10.75 -4.66
N VAL A 176 -10.51 -10.60 -5.69
CA VAL A 176 -9.64 -11.71 -6.15
C VAL A 176 -8.69 -12.17 -5.04
N VAL A 177 -8.11 -11.23 -4.27
CA VAL A 177 -7.23 -11.55 -3.14
C VAL A 177 -7.98 -12.19 -1.96
N GLN A 178 -9.22 -11.79 -1.69
CA GLN A 178 -10.08 -12.44 -0.68
C GLN A 178 -10.42 -13.90 -1.02
N GLY A 179 -10.29 -14.28 -2.29
CA GLY A 179 -10.54 -15.64 -2.79
C GLY A 179 -12.04 -15.94 -2.96
N ASN A 180 -12.35 -17.18 -3.33
CA ASN A 180 -13.72 -17.71 -3.53
C ASN A 180 -14.61 -16.94 -4.54
N LEU A 181 -14.12 -15.91 -5.23
CA LEU A 181 -14.89 -15.08 -6.17
C LEU A 181 -15.58 -15.86 -7.30
N LEU A 182 -15.04 -17.03 -7.69
CA LEU A 182 -15.61 -17.94 -8.69
C LEU A 182 -16.24 -19.21 -8.08
N SER A 183 -16.43 -19.26 -6.75
CA SER A 183 -17.20 -20.33 -6.11
C SER A 183 -18.71 -20.17 -6.32
N PHE A 184 -19.17 -18.95 -6.63
CA PHE A 184 -20.59 -18.57 -6.72
C PHE A 184 -21.43 -18.87 -5.47
N GLU A 185 -20.78 -19.15 -4.33
CA GLU A 185 -21.43 -19.33 -3.02
C GLU A 185 -21.40 -18.00 -2.25
N PRO A 186 -22.53 -17.28 -2.08
CA PRO A 186 -22.55 -15.98 -1.42
C PRO A 186 -22.00 -16.02 0.01
N ASP A 187 -22.20 -17.12 0.72
CA ASP A 187 -21.76 -17.34 2.11
C ASP A 187 -20.24 -17.52 2.27
N LYS A 188 -19.51 -17.65 1.16
CA LYS A 188 -18.04 -17.80 1.13
C LYS A 188 -17.32 -16.61 0.50
N MET A 189 -18.05 -15.59 0.08
CA MET A 189 -17.52 -14.37 -0.53
C MET A 189 -17.42 -13.25 0.50
N SER A 190 -16.23 -12.67 0.66
CA SER A 190 -16.06 -11.40 1.36
C SER A 190 -16.10 -10.26 0.34
N LEU A 191 -16.89 -9.21 0.60
CA LEU A 191 -17.13 -8.13 -0.37
C LEU A 191 -16.19 -6.93 -0.19
N TYR A 192 -15.93 -6.51 1.06
CA TYR A 192 -15.17 -5.29 1.35
C TYR A 192 -14.20 -5.45 2.54
N CYS A 193 -13.31 -6.44 2.46
CA CYS A 193 -12.40 -6.80 3.54
C CYS A 193 -10.91 -6.78 3.15
N ASN A 194 -10.48 -5.86 2.27
CA ASN A 194 -9.07 -5.79 1.83
C ASN A 194 -8.50 -4.38 1.63
N THR A 195 -7.20 -4.23 1.92
CA THR A 195 -6.37 -3.04 1.74
C THR A 195 -6.49 -2.39 0.36
N LEU A 196 -6.58 -3.16 -0.74
CA LEU A 196 -6.81 -2.64 -2.10
C LEU A 196 -8.09 -1.82 -2.20
N GLN A 197 -9.13 -2.25 -1.49
CA GLN A 197 -10.46 -1.65 -1.51
C GLN A 197 -10.51 -0.42 -0.59
N ALA A 198 -9.80 -0.47 0.55
CA ALA A 198 -9.53 0.72 1.38
C ALA A 198 -8.75 1.81 0.60
N ILE A 199 -7.75 1.41 -0.19
CA ILE A 199 -7.03 2.33 -1.09
C ILE A 199 -7.98 2.89 -2.16
N ALA A 200 -8.90 2.08 -2.69
CA ALA A 200 -9.90 2.52 -3.66
C ALA A 200 -10.86 3.57 -3.08
N SER A 201 -11.42 3.33 -1.88
CA SER A 201 -12.34 4.26 -1.22
C SER A 201 -11.64 5.56 -0.79
N GLY A 202 -10.45 5.47 -0.19
CA GLY A 202 -9.64 6.65 0.15
C GLY A 202 -9.27 7.49 -1.08
N TYR A 203 -8.92 6.82 -2.19
CA TYR A 203 -8.66 7.49 -3.48
C TYR A 203 -9.91 8.17 -4.06
N LEU A 204 -11.10 7.58 -3.93
CA LEU A 204 -12.35 8.19 -4.38
C LEU A 204 -12.66 9.46 -3.59
N ILE A 205 -12.62 9.39 -2.25
CA ILE A 205 -12.87 10.52 -1.35
C ILE A 205 -11.90 11.67 -1.65
N ALA A 206 -10.59 11.37 -1.70
CA ALA A 206 -9.57 12.39 -1.94
C ALA A 206 -9.61 12.95 -3.37
N ALA A 207 -10.03 12.17 -4.38
CA ALA A 207 -10.23 12.69 -5.74
C ALA A 207 -11.43 13.65 -5.84
N ILE A 208 -12.54 13.36 -5.16
CA ILE A 208 -13.69 14.27 -5.07
C ILE A 208 -13.30 15.56 -4.36
N CYS A 209 -12.58 15.48 -3.24
CA CYS A 209 -12.11 16.67 -2.53
C CYS A 209 -11.12 17.48 -3.37
N LEU A 210 -10.17 16.83 -4.07
CA LEU A 210 -9.19 17.52 -4.92
C LEU A 210 -9.83 18.28 -6.09
N LEU A 211 -10.89 17.72 -6.69
CA LEU A 211 -11.54 18.32 -7.86
C LEU A 211 -12.50 19.48 -7.51
N ASN A 212 -13.12 19.46 -6.33
CA ASN A 212 -14.17 20.43 -5.97
C ASN A 212 -13.76 21.44 -4.88
N LEU A 213 -12.74 21.15 -4.07
CA LEU A 213 -12.39 21.95 -2.89
C LEU A 213 -11.03 22.66 -3.05
N SER A 214 -10.95 23.90 -2.58
CA SER A 214 -9.65 24.59 -2.41
C SER A 214 -8.82 23.93 -1.30
N ILE A 215 -7.51 24.18 -1.25
CA ILE A 215 -6.61 23.58 -0.24
C ILE A 215 -7.06 23.81 1.22
N ARG A 216 -7.65 24.98 1.53
CA ARG A 216 -8.21 25.28 2.86
C ARG A 216 -9.38 24.36 3.19
N TRP A 217 -10.27 24.13 2.22
CA TRP A 217 -11.41 23.22 2.35
C TRP A 217 -10.99 21.75 2.33
N GLN A 218 -9.87 21.39 1.69
CA GLN A 218 -9.29 20.04 1.77
C GLN A 218 -8.75 19.73 3.18
N VAL A 219 -8.06 20.69 3.82
CA VAL A 219 -7.66 20.59 5.24
C VAL A 219 -8.90 20.47 6.14
N ALA A 220 -9.91 21.33 5.95
CA ALA A 220 -11.15 21.27 6.71
C ALA A 220 -11.88 19.92 6.54
N ALA A 221 -12.00 19.41 5.30
CA ALA A 221 -12.59 18.09 5.03
C ALA A 221 -11.82 16.96 5.71
N THR A 222 -10.49 17.03 5.77
CA THR A 222 -9.65 16.06 6.48
C THR A 222 -9.95 16.06 7.98
N ALA A 223 -10.04 17.24 8.59
CA ALA A 223 -10.40 17.39 10.00
C ALA A 223 -11.83 16.90 10.28
N ILE A 224 -12.78 17.21 9.39
CA ILE A 224 -14.18 16.76 9.49
C ILE A 224 -14.28 15.23 9.41
N LEU A 225 -13.54 14.56 8.51
CA LEU A 225 -13.53 13.09 8.43
C LEU A 225 -13.02 12.45 9.74
N LEU A 226 -11.94 12.98 10.31
CA LEU A 226 -11.37 12.50 11.58
C LEU A 226 -12.28 12.76 12.78
N ALA A 227 -12.87 13.96 12.85
CA ALA A 227 -13.75 14.36 13.93
C ALA A 227 -15.11 13.65 13.87
N ALA A 228 -15.72 13.52 12.68
CA ALA A 228 -16.98 12.80 12.51
C ALA A 228 -16.85 11.33 12.92
N TYR A 229 -15.75 10.67 12.54
CA TYR A 229 -15.51 9.29 12.96
C TYR A 229 -15.33 9.16 14.48
N TRP A 230 -14.52 10.02 15.09
CA TRP A 230 -14.35 10.05 16.56
C TRP A 230 -15.68 10.30 17.29
N LEU A 231 -16.49 11.27 16.82
CA LEU A 231 -17.78 11.59 17.41
C LEU A 231 -18.76 10.41 17.34
N VAL A 232 -18.86 9.73 16.19
CA VAL A 232 -19.68 8.51 16.04
C VAL A 232 -19.20 7.42 17.00
N MET A 233 -17.90 7.18 17.10
CA MET A 233 -17.35 6.11 17.95
C MET A 233 -17.48 6.40 19.45
N LYS A 234 -17.42 7.67 19.88
CA LYS A 234 -17.47 8.05 21.32
C LYS A 234 -18.86 8.37 21.85
N PHE A 235 -19.77 8.91 21.03
CA PHE A 235 -21.05 9.45 21.51
C PHE A 235 -22.29 8.67 21.07
N VAL A 236 -22.16 7.69 20.17
CA VAL A 236 -23.29 6.83 19.77
C VAL A 236 -23.33 5.59 20.69
N PRO A 237 -24.35 5.45 21.58
CA PRO A 237 -24.62 4.18 22.22
C PRO A 237 -25.18 3.19 21.21
N PHE A 238 -24.94 1.90 21.41
CA PHE A 238 -25.36 0.86 20.47
C PHE A 238 -25.84 -0.39 21.19
N SER A 239 -26.70 -1.17 20.53
CA SER A 239 -27.18 -2.44 21.06
C SER A 239 -26.99 -3.52 20.00
N ASP A 240 -26.25 -4.57 20.34
CA ASP A 240 -26.01 -5.73 19.48
C ASP A 240 -26.80 -6.93 20.04
N PRO A 241 -27.62 -7.64 19.25
CA PRO A 241 -28.34 -8.84 19.73
C PRO A 241 -27.44 -9.90 20.38
N ALA A 242 -26.15 -9.96 20.04
CA ALA A 242 -25.20 -10.93 20.61
C ALA A 242 -24.54 -10.46 21.92
N VAL A 243 -24.62 -9.16 22.26
CA VAL A 243 -23.83 -8.55 23.35
C VAL A 243 -24.71 -7.76 24.34
N GLY A 244 -25.92 -7.37 23.93
CA GLY A 244 -26.80 -6.48 24.66
C GLY A 244 -26.53 -5.00 24.36
N SER A 245 -27.11 -4.12 25.19
CA SER A 245 -26.96 -2.67 25.06
C SER A 245 -25.65 -2.21 25.69
N CYS A 246 -24.81 -1.57 24.89
CA CYS A 246 -23.52 -1.01 25.28
C CYS A 246 -23.61 0.51 25.44
N ALA A 247 -22.88 1.05 26.41
CA ALA A 247 -22.71 2.49 26.57
C ALA A 247 -21.97 3.09 25.36
N ALA A 248 -22.10 4.41 25.17
CA ALA A 248 -21.34 5.13 24.15
C ALA A 248 -19.83 5.10 24.48
N GLY A 249 -18.98 4.98 23.45
CA GLY A 249 -17.52 5.01 23.61
C GLY A 249 -16.85 3.69 23.97
N VAL A 250 -17.57 2.55 23.94
CA VAL A 250 -16.96 1.22 24.07
C VAL A 250 -16.19 0.86 22.79
N LEU A 251 -14.90 0.52 22.94
CA LEU A 251 -13.94 0.25 21.86
C LEU A 251 -13.28 -1.13 22.03
N GLU A 252 -14.03 -2.11 22.50
CA GLU A 252 -13.53 -3.47 22.77
C GLU A 252 -13.44 -4.31 21.49
N PRO A 253 -12.62 -5.38 21.46
CA PRO A 253 -12.41 -6.22 20.28
C PRO A 253 -13.68 -6.78 19.64
N ASP A 254 -14.69 -7.11 20.46
CA ASP A 254 -15.99 -7.67 20.09
C ASP A 254 -17.13 -6.64 20.14
N ARG A 255 -16.91 -5.47 20.77
CA ARG A 255 -17.93 -4.47 21.10
C ARG A 255 -17.49 -3.07 20.70
N ASN A 256 -17.95 -2.61 19.55
CA ASN A 256 -17.80 -1.23 19.11
C ASN A 256 -18.80 -0.91 17.99
N VAL A 257 -19.13 0.37 17.83
CA VAL A 257 -20.08 0.87 16.84
C VAL A 257 -19.68 0.46 15.41
N ALA A 258 -18.38 0.46 15.09
CA ALA A 258 -17.92 0.17 13.74
C ALA A 258 -18.13 -1.28 13.32
N LEU A 259 -17.85 -2.26 14.20
CA LEU A 259 -18.17 -3.66 13.96
C LEU A 259 -19.69 -3.90 13.90
N LEU A 260 -20.52 -3.18 14.65
CA LEU A 260 -21.97 -3.29 14.52
C LEU A 260 -22.45 -2.80 13.14
N VAL A 261 -21.95 -1.66 12.67
CA VAL A 261 -22.27 -1.11 11.34
C VAL A 261 -21.82 -2.08 10.24
N ASP A 262 -20.62 -2.64 10.35
CA ASP A 262 -20.14 -3.67 9.43
C ASP A 262 -21.02 -4.94 9.49
N LYS A 263 -21.47 -5.40 10.68
CA LYS A 263 -22.38 -6.56 10.81
C LYS A 263 -23.71 -6.30 10.12
N TYR A 264 -24.26 -5.10 10.28
CA TYR A 264 -25.55 -4.72 9.72
C TYR A 264 -25.52 -4.53 8.20
N LEU A 265 -24.45 -3.93 7.64
CA LEU A 265 -24.34 -3.70 6.19
C LEU A 265 -23.77 -4.89 5.42
N MET A 266 -22.80 -5.62 5.97
CA MET A 266 -22.17 -6.74 5.26
C MET A 266 -22.82 -8.09 5.56
N GLY A 267 -23.41 -8.29 6.74
CA GLY A 267 -24.03 -9.56 7.13
C GLY A 267 -23.08 -10.75 6.91
N PRO A 268 -23.44 -11.74 6.05
CA PRO A 268 -22.58 -12.88 5.73
C PRO A 268 -21.26 -12.52 5.03
N TRP A 269 -21.16 -11.38 4.35
CA TRP A 269 -20.03 -11.03 3.46
C TRP A 269 -18.80 -10.45 4.17
N GLN A 270 -18.66 -10.70 5.47
CA GLN A 270 -17.49 -10.35 6.26
C GLN A 270 -16.35 -11.36 6.07
N ASP A 271 -15.13 -10.97 6.43
CA ASP A 271 -13.96 -11.86 6.53
C ASP A 271 -13.90 -12.63 7.86
N GLY A 272 -14.83 -12.36 8.79
CA GLY A 272 -14.85 -12.92 10.14
C GLY A 272 -13.78 -12.36 11.07
N THR A 273 -13.17 -11.21 10.70
CA THR A 273 -12.13 -10.55 11.50
C THR A 273 -12.71 -9.36 12.28
N ASN A 274 -11.96 -8.88 13.28
CA ASN A 274 -12.34 -7.71 14.06
C ASN A 274 -11.86 -6.39 13.42
N TYR A 275 -11.69 -6.34 12.08
CA TYR A 275 -11.41 -5.10 11.36
C TYR A 275 -12.71 -4.38 11.01
N ALA A 276 -12.72 -3.06 11.21
CA ALA A 276 -13.81 -2.21 10.75
C ALA A 276 -13.48 -1.60 9.39
N TRP A 277 -14.33 -1.87 8.41
CA TRP A 277 -14.15 -1.49 7.02
C TRP A 277 -15.12 -0.37 6.62
N ILE A 278 -16.41 -0.43 6.95
CA ILE A 278 -17.39 0.60 6.50
C ILE A 278 -17.08 1.95 7.13
N LEU A 279 -17.10 2.06 8.47
CA LEU A 279 -16.75 3.31 9.14
C LEU A 279 -15.24 3.61 9.07
N GLY A 280 -14.40 2.58 8.85
CA GLY A 280 -12.96 2.76 8.57
C GLY A 280 -12.69 3.66 7.36
N GLN A 281 -13.64 3.78 6.40
CA GLN A 281 -13.52 4.67 5.24
C GLN A 281 -13.29 6.15 5.57
N PHE A 282 -13.80 6.64 6.71
CA PHE A 282 -13.51 8.00 7.16
C PHE A 282 -12.01 8.17 7.42
N GLY A 283 -11.39 7.19 8.09
CA GLY A 283 -9.96 7.15 8.34
C GLY A 283 -9.12 6.89 7.08
N PHE A 284 -9.55 5.98 6.18
CA PHE A 284 -8.86 5.73 4.91
C PHE A 284 -8.87 6.99 4.01
N GLY A 285 -10.01 7.69 3.97
CA GLY A 285 -10.17 8.99 3.30
C GLY A 285 -9.26 10.05 3.90
N ALA A 286 -9.27 10.21 5.23
CA ALA A 286 -8.41 11.17 5.93
C ALA A 286 -6.91 10.89 5.70
N MET A 287 -6.47 9.63 5.77
CA MET A 287 -5.08 9.24 5.50
C MET A 287 -4.65 9.58 4.06
N THR A 288 -5.53 9.30 3.08
CA THR A 288 -5.29 9.64 1.68
C THR A 288 -5.28 11.15 1.46
N MET A 289 -6.11 11.90 2.19
CA MET A 289 -6.13 13.37 2.16
C MET A 289 -4.88 14.00 2.79
N LEU A 290 -4.35 13.46 3.88
CA LEU A 290 -3.05 13.89 4.44
C LEU A 290 -1.92 13.65 3.42
N GLY A 291 -1.95 12.50 2.74
CA GLY A 291 -1.10 12.24 1.58
C GLY A 291 -1.25 13.28 0.48
N LEU A 292 -2.48 13.60 0.08
CA LEU A 292 -2.79 14.62 -0.94
C LEU A 292 -2.16 15.97 -0.60
N LEU A 293 -2.31 16.43 0.65
CA LEU A 293 -1.71 17.66 1.16
C LEU A 293 -0.17 17.60 1.10
N GLY A 294 0.45 16.48 1.48
CA GLY A 294 1.90 16.27 1.34
C GLY A 294 2.39 16.34 -0.11
N GLY A 295 1.60 15.79 -1.05
CA GLY A 295 1.85 15.91 -2.48
C GLY A 295 1.76 17.35 -2.99
N GLN A 296 0.81 18.13 -2.45
CA GLN A 296 0.67 19.55 -2.80
C GLN A 296 1.84 20.38 -2.25
N MET A 297 2.29 20.11 -1.02
CA MET A 297 3.49 20.73 -0.44
C MET A 297 4.73 20.48 -1.31
N LEU A 298 4.96 19.23 -1.73
CA LEU A 298 6.05 18.87 -2.64
C LEU A 298 5.97 19.57 -4.01
N LYS A 299 4.76 19.87 -4.49
CA LYS A 299 4.52 20.51 -5.79
C LYS A 299 4.63 22.03 -5.76
N GLN A 300 4.05 22.67 -4.74
CA GLN A 300 3.83 24.12 -4.69
C GLN A 300 4.99 24.88 -4.01
N ILE A 301 5.53 24.34 -2.91
CA ILE A 301 6.58 25.01 -2.14
C ILE A 301 7.88 25.01 -2.95
N GLN A 302 8.58 26.14 -3.02
CA GLN A 302 9.86 26.26 -3.71
C GLN A 302 11.03 26.22 -2.72
N GLY A 303 12.13 25.59 -3.14
CA GLY A 303 13.35 25.39 -2.35
C GLY A 303 13.32 24.14 -1.45
N HIS A 304 14.41 23.34 -1.48
CA HIS A 304 14.53 22.09 -0.74
C HIS A 304 14.35 22.27 0.78
N GLY A 305 15.02 23.26 1.38
CA GLY A 305 14.93 23.51 2.82
C GLY A 305 13.51 23.85 3.30
N LYS A 306 12.76 24.67 2.54
CA LYS A 306 11.36 24.99 2.86
C LYS A 306 10.46 23.76 2.74
N LYS A 307 10.62 22.95 1.69
CA LYS A 307 9.89 21.67 1.55
C LYS A 307 10.13 20.74 2.75
N LEU A 308 11.40 20.56 3.13
CA LEU A 308 11.78 19.71 4.25
C LEU A 308 11.23 20.22 5.58
N LEU A 309 11.37 21.53 5.86
CA LEU A 309 10.82 22.14 7.06
C LEU A 309 9.30 21.95 7.14
N CYS A 310 8.56 22.20 6.05
CA CYS A 310 7.12 22.06 6.05
C CYS A 310 6.68 20.59 6.20
N LEU A 311 7.34 19.63 5.54
CA LEU A 311 7.05 18.20 5.70
C LEU A 311 7.37 17.70 7.13
N ALA A 312 8.52 18.10 7.68
CA ALA A 312 8.90 17.74 9.04
C ALA A 312 7.96 18.36 10.09
N ALA A 313 7.60 19.63 9.93
CA ALA A 313 6.65 20.31 10.81
C ALA A 313 5.25 19.68 10.74
N ALA A 314 4.76 19.34 9.55
CA ALA A 314 3.50 18.60 9.38
C ALA A 314 3.57 17.21 10.03
N GLY A 315 4.67 16.50 9.87
CA GLY A 315 4.91 15.20 10.50
C GLY A 315 4.90 15.26 12.03
N LEU A 316 5.68 16.17 12.60
CA LEU A 316 5.73 16.38 14.05
C LEU A 316 4.39 16.86 14.62
N ALA A 317 3.67 17.75 13.92
CA ALA A 317 2.33 18.17 14.32
C ALA A 317 1.33 17.00 14.30
N CYS A 318 1.37 16.14 13.29
CA CYS A 318 0.51 14.95 13.24
C CYS A 318 0.86 13.92 14.32
N LEU A 319 2.15 13.72 14.63
CA LEU A 319 2.58 12.87 15.76
C LEU A 319 2.06 13.42 17.10
N ALA A 320 2.23 14.71 17.36
CA ALA A 320 1.78 15.36 18.59
C ALA A 320 0.25 15.28 18.73
N LEU A 321 -0.51 15.65 17.69
CA LEU A 321 -1.97 15.57 17.70
C LEU A 321 -2.47 14.12 17.85
N GLY A 322 -1.85 13.16 17.16
CA GLY A 322 -2.18 11.73 17.28
C GLY A 322 -1.93 11.20 18.70
N TYR A 323 -0.81 11.60 19.32
CA TYR A 323 -0.48 11.22 20.69
C TYR A 323 -1.44 11.84 21.71
N PHE A 324 -1.69 13.15 21.68
CA PHE A 324 -2.62 13.79 22.61
C PHE A 324 -4.06 13.29 22.43
N TRP A 325 -4.52 13.05 21.20
CA TRP A 325 -5.84 12.45 20.96
C TRP A 325 -5.91 10.98 21.42
N SER A 326 -4.79 10.25 21.43
CA SER A 326 -4.77 8.87 21.95
C SER A 326 -5.11 8.73 23.43
N LEU A 327 -5.05 9.82 24.21
CA LEU A 327 -5.45 9.85 25.62
C LEU A 327 -6.97 9.70 25.82
N ASP A 328 -7.78 10.12 24.84
CA ASP A 328 -9.25 9.99 24.84
C ASP A 328 -9.76 8.92 23.86
N PHE A 329 -9.07 8.76 22.73
CA PHE A 329 -9.42 7.85 21.64
C PHE A 329 -8.21 6.97 21.30
N PRO A 330 -8.04 5.79 21.95
CA PRO A 330 -6.82 4.99 21.87
C PRO A 330 -6.45 4.58 20.44
N MET A 331 -5.16 4.37 20.19
CA MET A 331 -4.68 3.96 18.87
C MET A 331 -5.05 2.50 18.60
N ILE A 332 -6.10 2.26 17.82
CA ILE A 332 -6.56 0.90 17.46
C ILE A 332 -6.51 0.75 15.95
N LYS A 333 -5.51 0.00 15.46
CA LYS A 333 -5.26 -0.21 14.02
C LYS A 333 -6.44 -0.87 13.31
N LYS A 334 -7.10 -1.84 13.96
CA LYS A 334 -8.23 -2.59 13.41
C LYS A 334 -9.49 -1.74 13.19
N LEU A 335 -9.65 -0.66 13.96
CA LEU A 335 -10.73 0.31 13.80
C LEU A 335 -10.31 1.53 12.97
N PHE A 336 -9.02 1.69 12.68
CA PHE A 336 -8.46 2.84 11.98
C PHE A 336 -8.78 4.19 12.66
N THR A 337 -8.71 4.20 14.00
CA THR A 337 -8.97 5.35 14.90
C THR A 337 -8.24 6.63 14.49
N SER A 338 -8.90 7.77 14.58
CA SER A 338 -8.39 9.09 14.17
C SER A 338 -7.02 9.46 14.80
N SER A 339 -6.77 9.05 16.05
CA SER A 339 -5.48 9.17 16.73
C SER A 339 -4.37 8.37 16.04
N MET A 340 -4.64 7.11 15.70
CA MET A 340 -3.76 6.25 14.89
C MET A 340 -3.53 6.85 13.51
N VAL A 341 -4.57 7.38 12.83
CA VAL A 341 -4.41 8.01 11.51
C VAL A 341 -3.42 9.18 11.55
N LEU A 342 -3.54 10.07 12.54
CA LEU A 342 -2.61 11.18 12.71
C LEU A 342 -1.20 10.71 13.10
N TRP A 343 -1.08 9.73 13.99
CA TRP A 343 0.20 9.13 14.36
C TRP A 343 0.91 8.49 13.14
N ALA A 344 0.20 7.68 12.38
CA ALA A 344 0.70 7.06 11.15
C ALA A 344 1.06 8.12 10.10
N ALA A 345 0.22 9.13 9.88
CA ALA A 345 0.50 10.22 8.95
C ALA A 345 1.74 11.02 9.36
N GLY A 346 1.97 11.20 10.66
CA GLY A 346 3.18 11.78 11.21
C GLY A 346 4.44 11.07 10.73
N TRP A 347 4.49 9.74 10.90
CA TRP A 347 5.57 8.91 10.37
C TRP A 347 5.64 8.95 8.84
N CYS A 348 4.51 8.93 8.12
CA CYS A 348 4.49 9.02 6.66
C CYS A 348 5.09 10.34 6.13
N TYR A 349 4.82 11.49 6.78
CA TYR A 349 5.44 12.77 6.44
C TYR A 349 6.95 12.77 6.70
N LEU A 350 7.40 12.21 7.82
CA LEU A 350 8.82 12.10 8.14
C LEU A 350 9.56 11.17 7.17
N PHE A 351 8.97 10.03 6.80
CA PHE A 351 9.51 9.17 5.75
C PHE A 351 9.49 9.85 4.37
N LEU A 352 8.45 10.60 4.02
CA LEU A 352 8.42 11.37 2.77
C LEU A 352 9.52 12.44 2.74
N ALA A 353 9.77 13.13 3.86
CA ALA A 353 10.88 14.07 3.99
C ALA A 353 12.24 13.36 3.87
N LEU A 354 12.43 12.23 4.55
CA LEU A 354 13.65 11.43 4.48
C LEU A 354 13.92 10.97 3.04
N PHE A 355 12.96 10.32 2.39
CA PHE A 355 13.13 9.86 1.00
C PHE A 355 13.36 11.02 0.03
N TYR A 356 12.74 12.19 0.27
CA TYR A 356 13.03 13.41 -0.49
C TYR A 356 14.48 13.91 -0.30
N VAL A 357 15.06 13.82 0.89
CA VAL A 357 16.50 14.06 1.09
C VAL A 357 17.33 13.05 0.30
N LEU A 358 17.03 11.75 0.43
CA LEU A 358 17.81 10.68 -0.20
C LEU A 358 17.79 10.77 -1.75
N THR A 359 16.66 11.18 -2.35
CA THR A 359 16.51 11.28 -3.82
C THR A 359 16.91 12.61 -4.39
N ASP A 360 16.38 13.72 -3.86
CA ASP A 360 16.45 15.03 -4.54
C ASP A 360 17.63 15.87 -4.07
N VAL A 361 18.07 15.67 -2.81
CA VAL A 361 19.17 16.43 -2.18
C VAL A 361 20.49 15.65 -2.26
N LEU A 362 20.56 14.45 -1.67
CA LEU A 362 21.76 13.61 -1.62
C LEU A 362 21.98 12.77 -2.87
N ARG A 363 20.94 12.57 -3.69
CA ARG A 363 20.98 11.82 -4.96
C ARG A 363 21.67 10.45 -4.83
N LEU A 364 21.27 9.66 -3.83
CA LEU A 364 21.82 8.33 -3.56
C LEU A 364 21.29 7.29 -4.56
N ASN A 365 21.74 7.42 -5.81
CA ASN A 365 21.19 6.76 -7.00
C ASN A 365 21.03 5.24 -6.87
N TRP A 366 21.90 4.55 -6.11
CA TRP A 366 21.83 3.10 -5.95
C TRP A 366 20.63 2.65 -5.09
N LEU A 367 20.42 3.31 -3.94
CA LEU A 367 19.36 3.00 -2.99
C LEU A 367 18.00 3.39 -3.57
N THR A 368 17.97 4.55 -4.22
CA THR A 368 16.76 5.08 -4.86
C THR A 368 16.37 4.24 -6.08
N PHE A 369 17.35 3.73 -6.86
CA PHE A 369 17.12 2.74 -7.91
C PHE A 369 16.57 1.43 -7.35
N PHE A 370 17.21 0.84 -6.32
CA PHE A 370 16.78 -0.42 -5.71
C PHE A 370 15.30 -0.39 -5.31
N PHE A 371 14.88 0.64 -4.58
CA PHE A 371 13.48 0.80 -4.19
C PHE A 371 12.57 1.20 -5.35
N SER A 372 13.00 2.09 -6.27
CA SER A 372 12.16 2.52 -7.40
C SER A 372 11.83 1.39 -8.38
N VAL A 373 12.70 0.38 -8.51
CA VAL A 373 12.40 -0.86 -9.26
C VAL A 373 11.18 -1.57 -8.68
N ILE A 374 11.14 -1.72 -7.36
CA ILE A 374 10.04 -2.37 -6.63
C ILE A 374 8.77 -1.51 -6.69
N GLY A 375 8.87 -0.25 -6.27
CA GLY A 375 7.72 0.67 -6.16
C GLY A 375 7.06 1.03 -7.49
N SER A 376 7.76 0.84 -8.62
CA SER A 376 7.22 1.02 -9.98
C SER A 376 6.15 0.00 -10.37
N ASN A 377 6.14 -1.19 -9.75
CA ASN A 377 5.23 -2.30 -10.06
C ASN A 377 4.54 -2.83 -8.79
N ALA A 378 4.26 -1.93 -7.83
CA ALA A 378 3.70 -2.25 -6.51
C ALA A 378 2.42 -3.12 -6.57
N ILE A 379 1.46 -2.81 -7.45
CA ILE A 379 0.21 -3.58 -7.56
C ILE A 379 0.49 -5.02 -8.02
N PHE A 380 1.43 -5.21 -8.95
CA PHE A 380 1.81 -6.54 -9.42
C PHE A 380 2.48 -7.37 -8.33
N VAL A 381 3.44 -6.80 -7.58
CA VAL A 381 4.12 -7.55 -6.51
C VAL A 381 3.18 -7.86 -5.35
N TYR A 382 2.25 -6.96 -5.01
CA TYR A 382 1.18 -7.22 -4.04
C TYR A 382 0.32 -8.42 -4.46
N MET A 383 -0.22 -8.39 -5.68
CA MET A 383 -1.05 -9.48 -6.20
C MET A 383 -0.26 -10.80 -6.26
N TRP A 384 1.04 -10.76 -6.61
CA TRP A 384 1.91 -11.93 -6.58
C TRP A 384 2.00 -12.52 -5.17
N THR A 385 2.30 -11.72 -4.14
CA THR A 385 2.52 -12.25 -2.78
C THR A 385 1.26 -12.77 -2.10
N GLU A 386 0.09 -12.22 -2.44
CA GLU A 386 -1.19 -12.66 -1.89
C GLU A 386 -1.74 -13.90 -2.61
N VAL A 387 -1.70 -13.91 -3.96
CA VAL A 387 -2.22 -15.05 -4.77
C VAL A 387 -1.26 -16.24 -4.74
N CYS A 388 0.05 -15.99 -4.65
CA CYS A 388 1.09 -17.00 -4.50
C CYS A 388 1.74 -16.86 -3.11
N PRO A 389 1.16 -17.47 -2.05
CA PRO A 389 1.75 -17.44 -0.71
C PRO A 389 3.02 -18.32 -0.64
N PRO A 390 3.95 -18.05 0.29
CA PRO A 390 5.22 -18.78 0.45
C PRO A 390 5.08 -20.30 0.58
N THR A 391 3.95 -20.76 1.13
CA THR A 391 3.62 -22.18 1.26
C THR A 391 3.53 -22.90 -0.10
N ARG A 392 3.15 -22.19 -1.17
CA ARG A 392 3.03 -22.67 -2.56
C ARG A 392 3.95 -21.94 -3.55
N ASN A 393 4.88 -21.12 -3.09
CA ASN A 393 5.69 -20.30 -3.98
C ASN A 393 6.74 -21.10 -4.77
N PHE A 394 6.98 -20.65 -6.00
CA PHE A 394 8.05 -21.12 -6.88
C PHE A 394 9.42 -21.13 -6.19
N SER A 395 9.71 -20.10 -5.39
CA SER A 395 10.90 -20.00 -4.54
C SER A 395 11.07 -21.17 -3.56
N ARG A 396 9.98 -21.75 -3.05
CA ARG A 396 10.02 -22.93 -2.18
C ARG A 396 10.45 -24.17 -2.95
N VAL A 397 9.93 -24.36 -4.16
CA VAL A 397 10.30 -25.49 -5.04
C VAL A 397 11.77 -25.39 -5.46
N LEU A 398 12.26 -24.19 -5.81
CA LEU A 398 13.64 -24.01 -6.26
C LEU A 398 14.67 -24.00 -5.13
N PHE A 399 14.41 -23.26 -4.04
CA PHE A 399 15.46 -22.91 -3.08
C PHE A 399 15.45 -23.70 -1.77
N THR A 400 14.46 -24.56 -1.52
CA THR A 400 14.44 -25.33 -0.24
C THR A 400 15.68 -26.22 -0.12
N GLY A 401 15.93 -27.11 -1.08
CA GLY A 401 17.10 -28.00 -1.04
C GLY A 401 18.44 -27.25 -1.09
N PHE A 402 18.53 -26.16 -1.85
CA PHE A 402 19.71 -25.31 -1.86
C PHE A 402 19.96 -24.63 -0.50
N SER A 403 18.90 -24.15 0.17
CA SER A 403 19.02 -23.51 1.49
C SER A 403 19.46 -24.49 2.59
N GLU A 404 19.14 -25.78 2.45
CA GLU A 404 19.54 -26.82 3.40
C GLU A 404 21.06 -27.05 3.42
N CYS A 405 21.77 -26.75 2.34
CA CYS A 405 23.24 -26.80 2.27
C CYS A 405 23.95 -25.81 3.21
N PHE A 406 23.24 -24.83 3.78
CA PHE A 406 23.83 -23.74 4.58
C PHE A 406 23.61 -23.87 6.09
N GLY A 407 23.08 -25.00 6.58
CA GLY A 407 22.91 -25.25 8.02
C GLY A 407 22.11 -24.15 8.72
N ASP A 408 22.70 -23.51 9.72
CA ASP A 408 22.10 -22.38 10.45
C ASP A 408 21.75 -21.19 9.54
N GLY A 409 22.48 -21.03 8.43
CA GLY A 409 22.22 -20.02 7.41
C GLY A 409 20.97 -20.26 6.54
N ARG A 410 20.32 -21.43 6.67
CA ARG A 410 19.19 -21.87 5.83
C ARG A 410 18.10 -20.82 5.66
N GLN A 411 17.61 -20.25 6.75
CA GLN A 411 16.49 -19.28 6.70
C GLN A 411 16.90 -18.00 5.94
N PHE A 412 18.08 -17.46 6.24
CA PHE A 412 18.59 -16.27 5.58
C PHE A 412 18.80 -16.49 4.08
N VAL A 413 19.46 -17.58 3.68
CA VAL A 413 19.68 -17.93 2.27
C VAL A 413 18.36 -18.13 1.54
N PHE A 414 17.37 -18.79 2.16
CA PHE A 414 16.05 -18.97 1.58
C PHE A 414 15.34 -17.63 1.31
N TYR A 415 15.29 -16.73 2.30
CA TYR A 415 14.68 -15.41 2.11
C TYR A 415 15.45 -14.55 1.11
N LEU A 416 16.79 -14.64 1.08
CA LEU A 416 17.64 -13.91 0.15
C LEU A 416 17.39 -14.35 -1.30
N CYS A 417 17.37 -15.65 -1.56
CA CYS A 417 17.08 -16.20 -2.89
C CYS A 417 15.64 -15.89 -3.34
N ASN A 418 14.67 -16.00 -2.43
CA ASN A 418 13.28 -15.59 -2.70
C ASN A 418 13.20 -14.10 -3.07
N TYR A 419 13.85 -13.23 -2.29
CA TYR A 419 13.83 -11.79 -2.54
C TYR A 419 14.56 -11.42 -3.84
N ALA A 420 15.70 -12.06 -4.12
CA ALA A 420 16.45 -11.88 -5.37
C ALA A 420 15.62 -12.29 -6.60
N LEU A 421 14.80 -13.35 -6.51
CA LEU A 421 13.89 -13.76 -7.57
C LEU A 421 12.78 -12.72 -7.80
N ILE A 422 12.10 -12.27 -6.73
CA ILE A 422 11.09 -11.21 -6.81
C ILE A 422 11.68 -9.93 -7.41
N TRP A 423 12.83 -9.47 -6.90
CA TRP A 423 13.51 -8.27 -7.38
C TRP A 423 13.98 -8.42 -8.84
N GLY A 424 14.48 -9.60 -9.23
CA GLY A 424 14.89 -9.89 -10.61
C GLY A 424 13.74 -9.80 -11.62
N VAL A 425 12.56 -10.32 -11.27
CA VAL A 425 11.34 -10.17 -12.09
C VAL A 425 10.93 -8.71 -12.20
N LEU A 426 10.92 -7.97 -11.08
CA LEU A 426 10.58 -6.55 -11.07
C LEU A 426 11.60 -5.69 -11.85
N TYR A 427 12.88 -6.04 -11.80
CA TYR A 427 13.94 -5.41 -12.58
C TYR A 427 13.80 -5.69 -14.08
N TYR A 428 13.43 -6.93 -14.47
CA TYR A 428 13.10 -7.24 -15.87
C TYR A 428 11.94 -6.38 -16.39
N LEU A 429 10.84 -6.28 -15.62
CA LEU A 429 9.71 -5.42 -15.96
C LEU A 429 10.12 -3.94 -16.04
N TYR A 430 10.93 -3.47 -15.09
CA TYR A 430 11.45 -2.09 -15.06
C TYR A 430 12.33 -1.77 -16.28
N LYS A 431 13.27 -2.66 -16.63
CA LYS A 431 14.17 -2.54 -17.79
C LYS A 431 13.38 -2.49 -19.10
N ASN A 432 12.35 -3.31 -19.23
CA ASN A 432 11.47 -3.35 -20.40
C ASN A 432 10.39 -2.25 -20.38
N ARG A 433 10.34 -1.42 -19.33
CA ARG A 433 9.35 -0.36 -19.10
C ARG A 433 7.89 -0.86 -19.04
N THR A 434 7.70 -2.13 -18.69
CA THR A 434 6.39 -2.71 -18.42
C THR A 434 5.96 -2.30 -17.02
N PHE A 435 4.93 -1.46 -16.94
CA PHE A 435 4.39 -0.96 -15.67
C PHE A 435 2.92 -1.29 -15.53
N ILE A 436 2.59 -2.22 -14.65
CA ILE A 436 1.21 -2.62 -14.36
C ILE A 436 0.57 -1.53 -13.49
N LYS A 437 -0.46 -0.89 -14.04
CA LYS A 437 -1.13 0.28 -13.47
C LYS A 437 -2.64 0.15 -13.62
N VAL A 438 -3.36 0.83 -12.73
CA VAL A 438 -4.81 0.84 -12.61
C VAL A 438 -5.34 2.27 -12.72
#